data_AF-A0A8T6XKZ8-F1
#
_entry.id   AF-A0A8T6XKZ8-F1
#
_cell.length_a   1.000
_cell.length_b   1.000
_cell.length_c   1.000
_cell.angle_alpha   90.00
_cell.angle_beta   90.00
_cell.angle_gamma   90.00
#
_symmetry.space_group_name_H-M   'P 1'
#
loop_
_entity.id
_entity.type
_entity.pdbx_description
1 polymer ?
#
loop_
_entity_poly.entity_id
_entity_poly.type
_entity_poly.pdbx_seq_one_letter_code
_entity_poly.pdbx_strand_id
1 'polypeptide(L)'
;MVARESYGQAVTYKNCRNATDIGGTNNFTETVLEVNEVAFQGKLSTSNFSNNMNGTMVKLAFLENLDKPIIIGGGTHTRYNAATKEDGVRHKSEFNGVQKEINKNGEWIQTHIGPKKANGELIRPETGPTSFKVDQKGDYEFKQSQGENVIQSHKFEREAEKYTITFQSGMTITIDGQNDAMTIQTSGGAKAVVDGTNDTVELKDNGTGALKITGEKVAIGASSAELLQQISDQLEKIAEWANSVGSAHDHVGNLGYPTAPPTQAADYVALGTDLSSIKALVDGIKGTL
;
A
#
# COMPACT_ATOMS: atom_id res chain seq x y z
N MET A 1 -41.09 -28.16 -3.23
CA MET A 1 -42.00 -27.69 -4.30
C MET A 1 -42.04 -28.72 -5.42
N VAL A 2 -43.19 -29.02 -6.03
CA VAL A 2 -43.34 -30.19 -6.93
C VAL A 2 -43.60 -29.76 -8.36
N ALA A 3 -42.77 -30.10 -9.33
CA ALA A 3 -43.12 -29.98 -10.75
C ALA A 3 -43.82 -31.27 -11.21
N ARG A 4 -44.96 -31.17 -11.90
CA ARG A 4 -45.60 -32.30 -12.58
C ARG A 4 -45.62 -32.04 -14.08
N GLU A 5 -45.18 -33.03 -14.85
CA GLU A 5 -45.55 -33.10 -16.26
C GLU A 5 -47.02 -33.49 -16.36
N SER A 6 -47.65 -33.07 -17.46
CA SER A 6 -49.04 -33.40 -17.77
C SER A 6 -49.30 -34.91 -17.83
N TYR A 7 -48.29 -35.78 -17.87
CA TYR A 7 -48.39 -37.23 -17.66
C TYR A 7 -47.03 -37.81 -17.20
N GLY A 8 -46.66 -37.69 -15.92
CA GLY A 8 -45.40 -38.29 -15.43
C GLY A 8 -44.92 -37.70 -14.10
N GLN A 9 -44.20 -38.52 -13.32
CA GLN A 9 -43.86 -38.35 -11.90
C GLN A 9 -43.60 -36.92 -11.37
N ALA A 10 -44.10 -36.66 -10.17
CA ALA A 10 -43.88 -35.46 -9.38
C ALA A 10 -42.40 -35.30 -8.97
N VAL A 11 -41.70 -34.32 -9.52
CA VAL A 11 -40.33 -33.97 -9.11
C VAL A 11 -40.41 -32.97 -7.95
N THR A 12 -40.02 -33.40 -6.75
CA THR A 12 -39.96 -32.51 -5.58
C THR A 12 -38.61 -31.82 -5.50
N TYR A 13 -38.57 -30.53 -5.81
CA TYR A 13 -37.42 -29.67 -5.53
C TYR A 13 -37.40 -29.26 -4.05
N LYS A 14 -36.35 -29.66 -3.34
CA LYS A 14 -36.21 -29.45 -1.89
C LYS A 14 -35.41 -28.19 -1.51
N ASN A 15 -34.75 -27.55 -2.47
CA ASN A 15 -33.73 -26.53 -2.20
C ASN A 15 -34.00 -25.21 -2.93
N CYS A 16 -35.21 -24.66 -2.85
CA CYS A 16 -35.44 -23.28 -3.31
C CYS A 16 -34.62 -22.33 -2.42
N ARG A 17 -33.59 -21.70 -2.99
CA ARG A 17 -32.79 -20.66 -2.33
C ARG A 17 -33.13 -19.32 -2.97
N ASN A 18 -33.23 -18.27 -2.16
CA ASN A 18 -33.37 -16.92 -2.69
C ASN A 18 -32.06 -16.53 -3.41
N ALA A 19 -32.12 -16.37 -4.73
CA ALA A 19 -30.97 -16.02 -5.55
C ALA A 19 -30.85 -14.50 -5.77
N THR A 20 -31.93 -13.74 -5.54
CA THR A 20 -31.98 -12.30 -5.79
C THR A 20 -33.08 -11.64 -4.96
N ASP A 21 -32.75 -10.60 -4.20
CA ASP A 21 -33.77 -9.72 -3.63
C ASP A 21 -34.14 -8.64 -4.66
N ILE A 22 -35.44 -8.49 -4.91
CA ILE A 22 -35.98 -7.51 -5.85
C ILE A 22 -35.88 -6.12 -5.20
N GLY A 23 -34.78 -5.42 -5.46
CA GLY A 23 -34.65 -4.00 -5.15
C GLY A 23 -34.93 -3.12 -6.38
N GLY A 24 -35.15 -1.82 -6.15
CA GLY A 24 -35.36 -0.83 -7.22
C GLY A 24 -34.10 -0.57 -8.07
N THR A 25 -34.13 0.43 -8.96
CA THR A 25 -33.03 0.73 -9.91
C THR A 25 -31.63 0.90 -9.30
N ASN A 26 -31.53 1.22 -8.00
CA ASN A 26 -30.27 1.53 -7.33
C ASN A 26 -29.88 0.53 -6.22
N ASN A 27 -30.78 -0.39 -5.83
CA ASN A 27 -30.52 -1.35 -4.75
C ASN A 27 -30.74 -2.76 -5.28
N PHE A 28 -29.82 -3.67 -5.02
CA PHE A 28 -29.97 -5.06 -5.44
C PHE A 28 -29.14 -5.98 -4.55
N THR A 29 -29.53 -7.25 -4.53
CA THR A 29 -28.70 -8.34 -4.02
C THR A 29 -28.76 -9.46 -5.03
N GLU A 30 -27.61 -9.92 -5.51
CA GLU A 30 -27.47 -11.04 -6.44
C GLU A 30 -26.55 -12.09 -5.82
N THR A 31 -26.97 -13.36 -5.86
CA THR A 31 -26.15 -14.50 -5.43
C THR A 31 -26.11 -15.55 -6.54
N VAL A 32 -24.91 -15.83 -7.04
CA VAL A 32 -24.65 -16.88 -8.02
C VAL A 32 -24.02 -18.06 -7.29
N LEU A 33 -24.78 -19.14 -7.13
CA LEU A 33 -24.35 -20.35 -6.42
C LEU A 33 -23.76 -21.42 -7.33
N GLU A 34 -24.21 -21.46 -8.58
CA GLU A 34 -23.81 -22.46 -9.58
C GLU A 34 -23.89 -21.83 -10.97
N VAL A 35 -22.89 -22.09 -11.82
CA VAL A 35 -22.88 -21.64 -13.21
C VAL A 35 -23.47 -22.76 -14.06
N ASN A 36 -24.68 -22.56 -14.59
CA ASN A 36 -25.32 -23.56 -15.44
C ASN A 36 -25.25 -23.11 -16.91
N GLU A 37 -24.75 -24.01 -17.79
CA GLU A 37 -24.36 -23.66 -19.16
C GLU A 37 -25.54 -23.50 -20.13
N VAL A 38 -26.71 -24.03 -19.76
CA VAL A 38 -27.87 -24.12 -20.66
C VAL A 38 -28.86 -22.98 -20.39
N ALA A 39 -29.21 -22.25 -21.46
CA ALA A 39 -30.21 -21.18 -21.39
C ALA A 39 -31.61 -21.76 -21.14
N PHE A 40 -32.44 -21.03 -20.39
CA PHE A 40 -33.82 -21.46 -20.13
C PHE A 40 -34.59 -21.61 -21.45
N GLN A 41 -35.02 -22.83 -21.77
CA GLN A 41 -35.67 -23.17 -23.04
C GLN A 41 -37.18 -22.86 -23.05
N GLY A 42 -37.69 -22.09 -22.08
CA GLY A 42 -39.10 -21.70 -22.02
C GLY A 42 -40.07 -22.77 -21.52
N LYS A 43 -39.62 -24.03 -21.36
CA LYS A 43 -40.43 -25.18 -20.92
C LYS A 43 -39.66 -26.06 -19.93
N LEU A 44 -40.29 -26.40 -18.81
CA LEU A 44 -39.76 -27.33 -17.80
C LEU A 44 -40.37 -28.73 -18.02
N SER A 45 -39.52 -29.75 -18.11
CA SER A 45 -39.84 -31.18 -18.17
C SER A 45 -38.98 -31.93 -17.15
N THR A 46 -39.32 -33.18 -16.84
CA THR A 46 -38.48 -34.05 -15.98
C THR A 46 -37.08 -34.23 -16.58
N SER A 47 -37.01 -34.39 -17.90
CA SER A 47 -35.78 -34.62 -18.66
C SER A 47 -34.89 -33.39 -18.85
N ASN A 48 -35.42 -32.18 -18.71
CA ASN A 48 -34.68 -30.93 -18.94
C ASN A 48 -34.57 -30.04 -17.70
N PHE A 49 -35.09 -30.50 -16.55
CA PHE A 49 -35.16 -29.71 -15.31
C PHE A 49 -33.77 -29.22 -14.84
N SER A 50 -32.77 -30.11 -14.85
CA SER A 50 -31.38 -29.79 -14.49
C SER A 50 -30.74 -28.76 -15.43
N ASN A 51 -31.18 -28.73 -16.70
CA ASN A 51 -30.66 -27.85 -17.74
C ASN A 51 -31.39 -26.50 -17.79
N ASN A 52 -32.49 -26.35 -17.04
CA ASN A 52 -33.32 -25.15 -17.03
C ASN A 52 -33.24 -24.38 -15.69
N MET A 53 -32.25 -24.67 -14.85
CA MET A 53 -32.08 -24.02 -13.54
C MET A 53 -31.56 -22.57 -13.61
N ASN A 54 -31.37 -22.00 -14.81
CA ASN A 54 -30.88 -20.62 -15.03
C ASN A 54 -31.99 -19.55 -15.04
N GLY A 55 -33.20 -19.88 -14.57
CA GLY A 55 -34.27 -18.91 -14.36
C GLY A 55 -34.04 -18.05 -13.11
N THR A 56 -34.31 -16.74 -13.17
CA THR A 56 -34.25 -15.84 -11.99
C THR A 56 -35.54 -15.84 -11.18
N MET A 57 -36.64 -16.28 -11.79
CA MET A 57 -37.95 -16.39 -11.15
C MET A 57 -38.58 -17.74 -11.50
N VAL A 58 -39.30 -18.32 -10.54
CA VAL A 58 -40.12 -19.53 -10.74
C VAL A 58 -41.59 -19.12 -10.67
N LYS A 59 -42.38 -19.54 -11.66
CA LYS A 59 -43.84 -19.34 -11.68
C LYS A 59 -44.52 -20.52 -11.00
N LEU A 60 -45.39 -20.21 -10.04
CA LEU A 60 -46.10 -21.19 -9.22
C LEU A 60 -47.59 -21.16 -9.54
N ALA A 61 -48.20 -22.32 -9.70
CA ALA A 61 -49.66 -22.46 -9.67
C ALA A 61 -50.09 -23.14 -8.37
N PHE A 62 -51.10 -22.55 -7.75
CA PHE A 62 -51.82 -23.12 -6.63
C PHE A 62 -53.12 -23.71 -7.18
N LEU A 63 -53.34 -25.01 -6.97
CA LEU A 63 -54.54 -25.71 -7.42
C LEU A 63 -55.33 -26.14 -6.19
N GLU A 64 -56.65 -25.93 -6.20
CA GLU A 64 -57.53 -26.11 -5.03
C GLU A 64 -57.51 -27.51 -4.40
N ASN A 65 -57.03 -28.53 -5.11
CA ASN A 65 -56.96 -29.93 -4.65
C ASN A 65 -55.53 -30.45 -4.43
N LEU A 66 -54.54 -29.57 -4.33
CA LEU A 66 -53.15 -29.96 -4.05
C LEU A 66 -52.60 -29.24 -2.82
N ASP A 67 -52.04 -30.01 -1.89
CA ASP A 67 -51.39 -29.47 -0.68
C ASP A 67 -50.09 -28.69 -0.96
N LYS A 68 -49.62 -28.69 -2.22
CA LYS A 68 -48.34 -28.06 -2.61
C LYS A 68 -48.49 -27.34 -3.96
N PRO A 69 -47.96 -26.12 -4.10
CA PRO A 69 -47.91 -25.43 -5.38
C PRO A 69 -47.05 -26.20 -6.38
N ILE A 70 -47.44 -26.13 -7.65
CA ILE A 70 -46.71 -26.71 -8.77
C ILE A 70 -45.91 -25.66 -9.52
N ILE A 71 -44.71 -26.03 -9.98
CA ILE A 71 -43.92 -25.16 -10.86
C ILE A 71 -44.50 -25.25 -12.27
N ILE A 72 -44.98 -24.14 -12.80
CA ILE A 72 -45.58 -24.05 -14.14
C ILE A 72 -44.71 -23.33 -15.16
N GLY A 73 -43.57 -22.79 -14.73
CA GLY A 73 -42.63 -22.13 -15.63
C GLY A 73 -41.55 -21.35 -14.89
N GLY A 74 -40.68 -20.72 -15.67
CA GLY A 74 -39.66 -19.79 -15.20
C GLY A 74 -39.75 -18.47 -15.95
N GLY A 75 -39.14 -17.43 -15.41
CA GLY A 75 -38.98 -16.13 -16.05
C GLY A 75 -37.59 -15.56 -15.83
N THR A 76 -37.18 -14.68 -16.74
CA THR A 76 -36.01 -13.82 -16.56
C THR A 76 -36.47 -12.48 -15.98
N HIS A 77 -35.83 -12.02 -14.90
CA HIS A 77 -36.01 -10.67 -14.38
C HIS A 77 -35.08 -9.72 -15.13
N THR A 78 -35.52 -8.49 -15.44
CA THR A 78 -34.65 -7.46 -16.00
C THR A 78 -33.58 -7.11 -14.96
N ARG A 79 -32.34 -7.55 -15.17
CA ARG A 79 -31.25 -7.36 -14.19
C ARG A 79 -30.58 -6.01 -14.45
N TYR A 80 -30.42 -5.18 -13.42
CA TYR A 80 -29.60 -3.95 -13.50
C TYR A 80 -28.12 -4.29 -13.72
N ASN A 81 -27.66 -5.42 -13.19
CA ASN A 81 -26.32 -5.95 -13.35
C ASN A 81 -26.44 -7.48 -13.45
N ALA A 82 -26.54 -8.02 -14.67
CA ALA A 82 -26.72 -9.45 -14.86
C ALA A 82 -25.38 -10.17 -14.68
N ALA A 83 -25.25 -11.07 -13.70
CA ALA A 83 -24.14 -12.01 -13.71
C ALA A 83 -24.07 -12.75 -15.04
N THR A 84 -22.89 -12.71 -15.66
CA THR A 84 -22.57 -13.54 -16.81
C THR A 84 -21.93 -14.86 -16.34
N LYS A 85 -21.64 -15.76 -17.29
CA LYS A 85 -20.99 -17.03 -16.96
C LYS A 85 -19.55 -16.82 -16.48
N GLU A 86 -18.87 -15.84 -17.06
CA GLU A 86 -17.49 -15.47 -16.78
C GLU A 86 -17.30 -14.91 -15.36
N ASP A 87 -18.37 -14.41 -14.75
CA ASP A 87 -18.39 -13.88 -13.39
C ASP A 87 -18.25 -14.98 -12.32
N GLY A 88 -18.56 -16.24 -12.64
CA GLY A 88 -18.44 -17.37 -11.74
C GLY A 88 -19.36 -17.32 -10.51
N VAL A 89 -19.06 -18.15 -9.50
CA VAL A 89 -19.73 -18.11 -8.19
C VAL A 89 -19.42 -16.78 -7.53
N ARG A 90 -20.45 -16.01 -7.20
CA ARG A 90 -20.28 -14.68 -6.59
C ARG A 90 -21.46 -14.29 -5.73
N HIS A 91 -21.23 -13.33 -4.84
CA HIS A 91 -22.28 -12.59 -4.16
C HIS A 91 -22.03 -11.11 -4.36
N LYS A 92 -23.04 -10.34 -4.79
CA LYS A 92 -22.91 -8.91 -5.03
C LYS A 92 -24.18 -8.19 -4.56
N SER A 93 -24.02 -7.12 -3.80
CA SER A 93 -25.13 -6.27 -3.39
C SER A 93 -24.77 -4.80 -3.47
N GLU A 94 -25.78 -3.98 -3.69
CA GLU A 94 -25.70 -2.53 -3.52
C GLU A 94 -26.89 -2.07 -2.68
N PHE A 95 -26.60 -1.31 -1.63
CA PHE A 95 -27.63 -0.65 -0.84
C PHE A 95 -27.21 0.78 -0.52
N ASN A 96 -27.99 1.74 -1.00
CA ASN A 96 -27.78 3.17 -0.75
C ASN A 96 -26.36 3.65 -1.09
N GLY A 97 -25.79 3.18 -2.21
CA GLY A 97 -24.45 3.56 -2.64
C GLY A 97 -23.30 2.84 -1.94
N VAL A 98 -23.58 1.82 -1.12
CA VAL A 98 -22.57 0.89 -0.60
C VAL A 98 -22.69 -0.42 -1.36
N GLN A 99 -21.66 -0.77 -2.11
CA GLN A 99 -21.53 -2.03 -2.81
C GLN A 99 -20.72 -3.02 -1.98
N LYS A 100 -21.16 -4.27 -1.93
CA LYS A 100 -20.39 -5.40 -1.38
C LYS A 100 -20.31 -6.50 -2.42
N GLU A 101 -19.16 -7.13 -2.53
CA GLU A 101 -18.91 -8.20 -3.48
C GLU A 101 -18.03 -9.28 -2.86
N ILE A 102 -18.38 -10.55 -3.06
CA ILE A 102 -17.50 -11.70 -2.95
C ILE A 102 -17.42 -12.27 -4.36
N ASN A 103 -16.27 -12.12 -5.03
CA ASN A 103 -16.14 -12.52 -6.42
C ASN A 103 -15.78 -14.02 -6.58
N LYS A 104 -15.63 -14.50 -7.82
CA LYS A 104 -15.23 -15.89 -8.12
C LYS A 104 -13.87 -16.31 -7.56
N ASN A 105 -13.01 -15.33 -7.32
CA ASN A 105 -11.74 -15.55 -6.67
C ASN A 105 -11.90 -15.45 -5.15
N GLY A 106 -13.10 -15.49 -4.56
CA GLY A 106 -13.29 -15.40 -3.11
C GLY A 106 -12.81 -14.08 -2.48
N GLU A 107 -12.50 -13.06 -3.26
CA GLU A 107 -12.08 -11.76 -2.74
C GLU A 107 -13.30 -11.01 -2.21
N TRP A 108 -13.21 -10.50 -0.99
CA TRP A 108 -14.24 -9.66 -0.39
C TRP A 108 -13.93 -8.20 -0.68
N ILE A 109 -14.87 -7.49 -1.31
CA ILE A 109 -14.74 -6.09 -1.71
C ILE A 109 -15.94 -5.32 -1.17
N GLN A 110 -15.68 -4.23 -0.45
CA GLN A 110 -16.69 -3.25 -0.07
C GLN A 110 -16.32 -1.90 -0.67
N THR A 111 -17.23 -1.30 -1.43
CA THR A 111 -17.02 0.00 -2.09
C THR A 111 -18.12 0.97 -1.67
N HIS A 112 -17.73 2.11 -1.10
CA HIS A 112 -18.61 3.24 -0.83
C HIS A 112 -18.55 4.17 -2.04
N ILE A 113 -19.58 4.13 -2.88
CA ILE A 113 -19.69 4.93 -4.11
C ILE A 113 -20.43 6.24 -3.81
N GLY A 114 -21.35 6.21 -2.85
CA GLY A 114 -22.23 7.32 -2.49
C GLY A 114 -23.63 7.20 -3.14
N PRO A 115 -24.60 7.98 -2.65
CA PRO A 115 -25.98 7.84 -3.07
C PRO A 115 -26.17 8.24 -4.54
N LYS A 116 -27.08 7.52 -5.21
CA LYS A 116 -27.46 7.75 -6.61
C LYS A 116 -28.85 8.40 -6.70
N LYS A 117 -29.03 9.26 -7.69
CA LYS A 117 -30.34 9.77 -8.14
C LYS A 117 -31.18 8.63 -8.73
N ALA A 118 -32.48 8.87 -8.97
CA ALA A 118 -33.38 7.87 -9.56
C ALA A 118 -32.95 7.39 -10.96
N ASN A 119 -32.19 8.22 -11.69
CA ASN A 119 -31.61 7.89 -13.01
C ASN A 119 -30.27 7.13 -12.92
N GLY A 120 -29.78 6.80 -11.72
CA GLY A 120 -28.53 6.07 -11.49
C GLY A 120 -27.26 6.94 -11.39
N GLU A 121 -27.34 8.24 -11.64
CA GLU A 121 -26.20 9.16 -11.49
C GLU A 121 -25.84 9.38 -10.02
N LEU A 122 -24.55 9.54 -9.71
CA LEU A 122 -24.12 9.93 -8.37
C LEU A 122 -24.59 11.33 -8.02
N ILE A 123 -25.05 11.50 -6.78
CA ILE A 123 -25.39 12.83 -6.24
C ILE A 123 -24.11 13.66 -6.05
N ARG A 124 -23.00 13.01 -5.68
CA ARG A 124 -21.69 13.63 -5.42
C ARG A 124 -20.58 12.88 -6.17
N PRO A 125 -20.39 13.12 -7.48
CA PRO A 125 -19.32 12.48 -8.24
C PRO A 125 -17.92 12.87 -7.75
N GLU A 126 -17.78 14.03 -7.11
CA GLU A 126 -16.52 14.58 -6.62
C GLU A 126 -15.94 13.84 -5.40
N THR A 127 -16.75 13.12 -4.63
CA THR A 127 -16.28 12.42 -3.44
C THR A 127 -15.60 11.09 -3.74
N GLY A 128 -15.78 10.58 -4.97
CA GLY A 128 -15.25 9.33 -5.50
C GLY A 128 -15.44 8.09 -4.61
N PRO A 129 -15.09 6.91 -5.11
CA PRO A 129 -15.30 5.69 -4.34
C PRO A 129 -14.21 5.49 -3.28
N THR A 130 -14.60 4.98 -2.11
CA THR A 130 -13.67 4.37 -1.14
C THR A 130 -13.90 2.87 -1.12
N SER A 131 -12.88 2.08 -1.44
CA SER A 131 -12.94 0.62 -1.42
C SER A 131 -12.04 0.00 -0.36
N PHE A 132 -12.50 -1.12 0.19
CA PHE A 132 -11.73 -2.04 1.01
C PHE A 132 -11.84 -3.41 0.37
N LYS A 133 -10.70 -4.03 0.07
CA LYS A 133 -10.57 -5.34 -0.55
C LYS A 133 -9.78 -6.25 0.37
N VAL A 134 -10.22 -7.50 0.51
CA VAL A 134 -9.48 -8.60 1.13
C VAL A 134 -9.43 -9.75 0.13
N ASP A 135 -8.25 -10.27 -0.16
CA ASP A 135 -8.08 -11.39 -1.08
C ASP A 135 -8.15 -12.76 -0.38
N GLN A 136 -7.93 -13.85 -1.12
CA GLN A 136 -7.95 -15.21 -0.59
C GLN A 136 -6.83 -15.50 0.42
N LYS A 137 -5.70 -14.80 0.32
CA LYS A 137 -4.59 -14.91 1.26
C LYS A 137 -4.88 -14.15 2.56
N GLY A 138 -5.87 -13.26 2.52
CA GLY A 138 -6.17 -12.33 3.58
C GLY A 138 -5.25 -11.11 3.58
N ASP A 139 -4.60 -10.84 2.44
CA ASP A 139 -3.98 -9.55 2.15
C ASP A 139 -5.11 -8.54 1.95
N TYR A 140 -4.89 -7.30 2.37
CA TYR A 140 -5.91 -6.27 2.25
C TYR A 140 -5.40 -5.01 1.58
N GLU A 141 -6.32 -4.34 0.90
CA GLU A 141 -6.09 -3.07 0.26
C GLU A 141 -7.25 -2.12 0.56
N PHE A 142 -6.93 -0.96 1.11
CA PHE A 142 -7.85 0.16 1.23
C PHE A 142 -7.48 1.20 0.19
N LYS A 143 -8.45 1.64 -0.62
CA LYS A 143 -8.27 2.66 -1.65
C LYS A 143 -9.29 3.76 -1.50
N GLN A 144 -8.83 4.99 -1.55
CA GLN A 144 -9.67 6.17 -1.69
C GLN A 144 -9.38 6.83 -3.03
N SER A 145 -10.42 7.09 -3.82
CA SER A 145 -10.31 7.71 -5.13
C SER A 145 -11.21 8.93 -5.26
N GLN A 146 -10.90 9.80 -6.21
CA GLN A 146 -11.74 10.87 -6.72
C GLN A 146 -11.82 10.74 -8.25
N GLY A 147 -12.98 10.32 -8.76
CA GLY A 147 -13.09 9.85 -10.14
C GLY A 147 -12.17 8.66 -10.38
N GLU A 148 -11.30 8.77 -11.41
CA GLU A 148 -10.30 7.75 -11.76
C GLU A 148 -8.98 7.90 -10.97
N ASN A 149 -8.80 8.99 -10.22
CA ASN A 149 -7.55 9.27 -9.50
C ASN A 149 -7.56 8.64 -8.10
N VAL A 150 -6.54 7.83 -7.79
CA VAL A 150 -6.32 7.31 -6.43
C VAL A 150 -5.70 8.41 -5.56
N ILE A 151 -6.39 8.81 -4.51
CA ILE A 151 -5.93 9.81 -3.52
C ILE A 151 -5.02 9.15 -2.49
N GLN A 152 -5.40 7.96 -2.03
CA GLN A 152 -4.66 7.22 -1.03
C GLN A 152 -4.88 5.72 -1.21
N SER A 153 -3.82 4.92 -1.02
CA SER A 153 -3.90 3.47 -0.97
C SER A 153 -3.11 2.93 0.23
N HIS A 154 -3.70 2.03 1.01
CA HIS A 154 -3.03 1.27 2.06
C HIS A 154 -3.05 -0.18 1.65
N LYS A 155 -1.89 -0.83 1.63
CA LYS A 155 -1.74 -2.23 1.27
C LYS A 155 -1.01 -2.98 2.36
N PHE A 156 -1.57 -4.11 2.77
CA PHE A 156 -0.92 -5.06 3.67
C PHE A 156 -0.80 -6.42 2.98
N GLU A 157 0.42 -6.92 2.95
CA GLU A 157 0.75 -8.25 2.43
C GLU A 157 1.21 -9.12 3.59
N ARG A 158 0.39 -10.09 3.99
CA ARG A 158 0.60 -10.91 5.19
C ARG A 158 1.87 -11.74 5.09
N GLU A 159 2.06 -12.44 3.99
CA GLU A 159 3.23 -13.31 3.77
C GLU A 159 4.53 -12.51 3.65
N ALA A 160 4.44 -11.23 3.27
CA ALA A 160 5.59 -10.35 3.15
C ALA A 160 5.84 -9.50 4.41
N GLU A 161 4.95 -9.58 5.42
CA GLU A 161 4.94 -8.72 6.61
C GLU A 161 5.12 -7.23 6.27
N LYS A 162 4.54 -6.82 5.14
CA LYS A 162 4.79 -5.53 4.51
C LYS A 162 3.53 -4.68 4.50
N TYR A 163 3.65 -3.47 5.03
CA TYR A 163 2.59 -2.47 5.02
C TYR A 163 3.05 -1.24 4.24
N THR A 164 2.27 -0.80 3.25
CA THR A 164 2.60 0.36 2.42
C THR A 164 1.42 1.33 2.36
N ILE A 165 1.67 2.60 2.66
CA ILE A 165 0.77 3.72 2.38
C ILE A 165 1.32 4.49 1.19
N THR A 166 0.48 4.71 0.18
CA THR A 166 0.79 5.57 -0.98
C THR A 166 -0.18 6.73 -1.03
N PHE A 167 0.33 7.95 -1.14
CA PHE A 167 -0.44 9.18 -1.29
C PHE A 167 -0.48 9.62 -2.75
N GLN A 168 -1.49 10.42 -3.13
CA GLN A 168 -1.67 10.96 -4.49
C GLN A 168 -0.43 11.68 -5.02
N SER A 169 0.32 12.34 -4.14
CA SER A 169 1.55 13.04 -4.49
C SER A 169 2.69 12.11 -4.91
N GLY A 170 2.51 10.79 -4.79
CA GLY A 170 3.55 9.78 -5.00
C GLY A 170 4.42 9.51 -3.77
N MET A 171 4.15 10.19 -2.64
CA MET A 171 4.81 9.89 -1.38
C MET A 171 4.41 8.50 -0.89
N THR A 172 5.37 7.74 -0.35
CA THR A 172 5.14 6.41 0.21
C THR A 172 5.68 6.30 1.64
N ILE A 173 4.99 5.51 2.46
CA ILE A 173 5.46 5.05 3.76
C ILE A 173 5.39 3.53 3.74
N THR A 174 6.50 2.86 3.99
CA THR A 174 6.63 1.41 3.98
C THR A 174 7.15 0.94 5.32
N ILE A 175 6.46 -0.03 5.92
CA ILE A 175 6.93 -0.83 7.05
C ILE A 175 7.16 -2.23 6.52
N ASP A 176 8.34 -2.77 6.73
CA ASP A 176 8.79 -4.07 6.23
C ASP A 176 9.30 -4.89 7.41
N GLY A 177 8.42 -5.70 8.00
CA GLY A 177 8.76 -6.54 9.14
C GLY A 177 9.76 -7.64 8.79
N GLN A 178 9.73 -8.13 7.55
CA GLN A 178 10.63 -9.16 7.05
C GLN A 178 12.09 -8.71 7.02
N ASN A 179 12.34 -7.44 6.69
CA ASN A 179 13.67 -6.84 6.63
C ASN A 179 14.00 -5.96 7.85
N ASP A 180 13.12 -5.93 8.86
CA ASP A 180 13.20 -5.04 10.03
C ASP A 180 13.49 -3.58 9.63
N ALA A 181 12.69 -3.06 8.68
CA ALA A 181 12.94 -1.77 8.06
C ALA A 181 11.69 -0.90 7.95
N MET A 182 11.90 0.42 7.99
CA MET A 182 10.89 1.43 7.69
C MET A 182 11.44 2.43 6.69
N THR A 183 10.64 2.81 5.69
CA THR A 183 11.01 3.82 4.70
C THR A 183 9.90 4.85 4.53
N ILE A 184 10.26 6.12 4.52
CA ILE A 184 9.40 7.23 4.08
C ILE A 184 10.07 7.83 2.85
N GLN A 185 9.39 7.86 1.70
CA GLN A 185 9.93 8.39 0.46
C GLN A 185 8.98 9.42 -0.13
N THR A 186 9.50 10.63 -0.36
CA THR A 186 8.79 11.68 -1.09
C THR A 186 8.95 11.46 -2.59
N SER A 187 7.97 11.92 -3.38
CA SER A 187 8.09 11.88 -4.86
C SER A 187 9.20 12.78 -5.41
N GLY A 188 9.63 13.79 -4.64
CA GLY A 188 10.78 14.62 -4.95
C GLY A 188 12.14 13.95 -4.69
N GLY A 189 12.16 12.71 -4.20
CA GLY A 189 13.35 11.88 -4.00
C GLY A 189 13.97 11.93 -2.61
N ALA A 190 13.53 12.83 -1.72
CA ALA A 190 13.95 12.78 -0.32
C ALA A 190 13.41 11.51 0.35
N LYS A 191 14.25 10.83 1.12
CA LYS A 191 14.00 9.51 1.70
C LYS A 191 14.51 9.43 3.14
N ALA A 192 13.70 8.91 4.05
CA ALA A 192 14.12 8.49 5.38
C ALA A 192 14.05 6.97 5.49
N VAL A 193 15.08 6.34 6.04
CA VAL A 193 15.19 4.89 6.22
C VAL A 193 15.58 4.60 7.66
N VAL A 194 14.83 3.74 8.32
CA VAL A 194 15.24 3.04 9.54
C VAL A 194 15.50 1.60 9.12
N ASP A 195 16.69 1.10 9.41
CA ASP A 195 17.14 -0.24 9.09
C ASP A 195 17.64 -0.89 10.38
N GLY A 196 16.79 -1.72 10.98
CA GLY A 196 17.10 -2.47 12.20
C GLY A 196 18.06 -3.63 11.96
N THR A 197 18.19 -4.13 10.73
CA THR A 197 19.19 -5.16 10.41
C THR A 197 20.62 -4.61 10.57
N ASN A 198 20.82 -3.35 10.20
CA ASN A 198 22.12 -2.69 10.29
C ASN A 198 22.24 -1.69 11.47
N ASP A 199 21.21 -1.58 12.32
CA ASP A 199 21.10 -0.58 13.38
C ASP A 199 21.37 0.86 12.89
N THR A 200 20.78 1.23 11.75
CA THR A 200 20.99 2.55 11.13
C THR A 200 19.72 3.36 10.92
N VAL A 201 19.88 4.68 10.99
CA VAL A 201 18.87 5.66 10.57
C VAL A 201 19.51 6.59 9.55
N GLU A 202 18.87 6.73 8.39
CA GLU A 202 19.43 7.46 7.26
C GLU A 202 18.41 8.40 6.63
N LEU A 203 18.75 9.68 6.49
CA LEU A 203 18.02 10.66 5.70
C LEU A 203 18.82 10.94 4.42
N LYS A 204 18.20 10.79 3.25
CA LYS A 204 18.81 11.07 1.95
C LYS A 204 17.99 12.10 1.19
N ASP A 205 18.66 12.93 0.41
CA ASP A 205 18.02 13.63 -0.68
C ASP A 205 18.07 12.80 -1.98
N ASN A 206 17.61 13.38 -3.09
CA ASN A 206 17.66 12.76 -4.40
C ASN A 206 19.08 12.77 -5.03
N GLY A 207 20.04 13.40 -4.37
CA GLY A 207 21.43 13.52 -4.78
C GLY A 207 22.35 12.65 -3.92
N THR A 208 23.49 13.21 -3.54
CA THR A 208 24.48 12.54 -2.68
C THR A 208 24.39 13.01 -1.22
N GLY A 209 23.43 13.87 -0.90
CA GLY A 209 23.23 14.39 0.45
C GLY A 209 22.64 13.29 1.34
N ALA A 210 23.34 12.96 2.41
CA ALA A 210 22.88 11.99 3.39
C ALA A 210 23.19 12.44 4.83
N LEU A 211 22.34 12.09 5.78
CA LEU A 211 22.64 12.10 7.21
C LEU A 211 22.42 10.68 7.71
N LYS A 212 23.47 10.03 8.21
CA LYS A 212 23.42 8.64 8.66
C LYS A 212 23.85 8.55 10.12
N ILE A 213 23.03 7.88 10.93
CA ILE A 213 23.33 7.52 12.31
C ILE A 213 23.59 6.02 12.34
N THR A 214 24.71 5.60 12.94
CA THR A 214 25.09 4.18 13.07
C THR A 214 25.82 3.98 14.39
N GLY A 215 25.21 3.25 15.33
CA GLY A 215 25.76 3.06 16.68
C GLY A 215 26.06 4.40 17.37
N GLU A 216 27.34 4.64 17.70
CA GLU A 216 27.82 5.86 18.38
C GLU A 216 28.16 7.04 17.43
N LYS A 217 28.02 6.86 16.12
CA LYS A 217 28.50 7.83 15.13
C LYS A 217 27.36 8.49 14.35
N VAL A 218 27.56 9.78 14.07
CA VAL A 218 26.74 10.56 13.12
C VAL A 218 27.65 10.94 11.96
N ALA A 219 27.29 10.52 10.75
CA ALA A 219 27.98 10.85 9.51
C ALA A 219 27.14 11.80 8.67
N ILE A 220 27.78 12.80 8.07
CA ILE A 220 27.14 13.76 7.17
C ILE A 220 27.76 13.58 5.78
N GLY A 221 26.90 13.37 4.77
CA GLY A 221 27.28 13.00 3.42
C GLY A 221 27.95 14.10 2.61
N ALA A 222 28.17 13.81 1.31
CA ALA A 222 29.19 14.42 0.47
C ALA A 222 29.21 15.97 0.45
N SER A 223 28.05 16.64 0.51
CA SER A 223 27.99 18.12 0.48
C SER A 223 28.50 18.77 1.76
N SER A 224 28.41 18.10 2.90
CA SER A 224 28.94 18.56 4.19
C SER A 224 30.38 18.08 4.42
N ALA A 225 30.77 17.03 3.70
CA ALA A 225 32.14 16.56 3.65
C ALA A 225 33.07 17.65 3.08
N GLU A 226 32.61 18.57 2.22
CA GLU A 226 33.45 19.68 1.73
C GLU A 226 33.89 20.64 2.84
N LEU A 227 32.99 21.08 3.73
CA LEU A 227 33.36 21.97 4.85
C LEU A 227 34.25 21.23 5.86
N LEU A 228 33.88 20.00 6.21
CA LEU A 228 34.68 19.19 7.15
C LEU A 228 36.04 18.80 6.54
N GLN A 229 36.14 18.60 5.22
CA GLN A 229 37.40 18.42 4.51
C GLN A 229 38.23 19.69 4.54
N GLN A 230 37.64 20.86 4.27
CA GLN A 230 38.34 22.14 4.38
C GLN A 230 38.88 22.37 5.79
N ILE A 231 38.11 22.05 6.84
CA ILE A 231 38.58 22.13 8.23
C ILE A 231 39.73 21.14 8.46
N SER A 232 39.60 19.89 8.01
CA SER A 232 40.65 18.85 8.13
C SER A 232 41.96 19.27 7.43
N ASP A 233 41.88 19.77 6.20
CA ASP A 233 43.03 20.24 5.41
C ASP A 233 43.71 21.47 6.06
N GLN A 234 42.93 22.37 6.67
CA GLN A 234 43.48 23.53 7.37
C GLN A 234 44.16 23.13 8.67
N LEU A 235 43.57 22.18 9.43
CA LEU A 235 44.21 21.64 10.64
C LEU A 235 45.55 20.97 10.32
N GLU A 236 45.62 20.23 9.22
CA GLU A 236 46.86 19.62 8.73
C GLU A 236 47.92 20.67 8.40
N LYS A 237 47.57 21.71 7.63
CA LYS A 237 48.50 22.81 7.29
C LYS A 237 49.03 23.54 8.53
N ILE A 238 48.17 23.78 9.52
CA ILE A 238 48.60 24.45 10.76
C ILE A 238 49.50 23.53 11.59
N ALA A 239 49.20 22.23 11.65
CA ALA A 239 50.04 21.25 12.34
C ALA A 239 51.43 21.14 11.68
N GLU A 240 51.49 21.06 10.35
CA GLU A 240 52.74 21.09 9.58
C GLU A 240 53.53 22.37 9.83
N TRP A 241 52.86 23.53 9.80
CA TRP A 241 53.49 24.82 10.10
C TRP A 241 54.08 24.83 11.52
N ALA A 242 53.31 24.42 12.53
CA ALA A 242 53.76 24.41 13.92
C ALA A 242 55.00 23.50 14.08
N ASN A 243 54.97 22.31 13.49
CA ASN A 243 56.11 21.39 13.51
C ASN A 243 57.34 21.97 12.76
N SER A 244 57.13 22.71 11.68
CA SER A 244 58.22 23.36 10.92
C SER A 244 58.87 24.50 11.70
N VAL A 245 58.08 25.33 12.40
CA VAL A 245 58.60 26.41 13.25
C VAL A 245 59.36 25.83 14.42
N GLY A 246 58.83 24.80 15.08
CA GLY A 246 59.50 24.13 16.19
C GLY A 246 60.85 23.51 15.81
N SER A 247 61.03 23.06 14.56
CA SER A 247 62.24 22.35 14.12
C SER A 247 63.28 23.24 13.42
N ALA A 248 62.89 24.39 12.86
CA ALA A 248 63.76 25.14 11.93
C ALA A 248 63.74 26.68 12.07
N HIS A 249 63.06 27.27 13.05
CA HIS A 249 63.07 28.72 13.18
C HIS A 249 64.41 29.23 13.75
N ASP A 250 65.08 30.08 13.00
CA ASP A 250 66.25 30.82 13.44
C ASP A 250 65.89 32.29 13.67
N HIS A 251 66.33 32.84 14.80
CA HIS A 251 66.24 34.27 15.05
C HIS A 251 67.53 34.95 14.63
N VAL A 252 67.41 35.97 13.77
CA VAL A 252 68.49 36.94 13.59
C VAL A 252 68.54 37.75 14.89
N GLY A 253 69.60 37.58 15.67
CA GLY A 253 69.68 38.11 17.04
C GLY A 253 69.37 39.60 17.17
N ASN A 254 68.78 40.01 18.30
CA ASN A 254 68.30 41.37 18.60
C ASN A 254 69.42 42.40 18.86
N LEU A 255 70.57 42.30 18.18
CA LEU A 255 71.70 43.24 18.27
C LEU A 255 72.09 43.67 19.71
N GLY A 256 71.93 42.77 20.69
CA GLY A 256 72.28 43.00 22.10
C GLY A 256 71.17 43.57 23.00
N TYR A 257 69.95 43.79 22.50
CA TYR A 257 68.82 44.19 23.34
C TYR A 257 68.18 42.99 24.07
N PRO A 258 67.83 43.13 25.36
CA PRO A 258 67.19 42.06 26.13
C PRO A 258 65.84 41.70 25.52
N THR A 259 65.64 40.41 25.21
CA THR A 259 64.37 39.86 24.77
C THR A 259 63.73 39.04 25.89
N ALA A 260 62.40 38.93 25.86
CA ALA A 260 61.69 37.96 26.68
C ALA A 260 62.16 36.52 26.33
N PRO A 261 61.98 35.54 27.24
CA PRO A 261 62.25 34.14 26.93
C PRO A 261 61.49 33.74 25.66
N PRO A 262 62.15 33.16 24.64
CA PRO A 262 61.47 32.73 23.44
C PRO A 262 60.50 31.59 23.78
N THR A 263 59.39 31.53 23.05
CA THR A 263 58.51 30.35 23.02
C THR A 263 59.36 29.13 22.67
N GLN A 264 59.23 28.03 23.43
CA GLN A 264 60.11 26.90 23.24
C GLN A 264 59.66 26.09 22.02
N ALA A 265 60.61 25.48 21.31
CA ALA A 265 60.33 24.56 20.21
C ALA A 265 59.33 23.46 20.60
N ALA A 266 59.38 22.99 21.86
CA ALA A 266 58.47 22.00 22.41
C ALA A 266 57.00 22.48 22.43
N ASP A 267 56.75 23.78 22.60
CA ASP A 267 55.39 24.33 22.63
C ASP A 267 54.72 24.25 21.25
N TYR A 268 55.49 24.47 20.18
CA TYR A 268 55.00 24.33 18.81
C TYR A 268 54.74 22.87 18.41
N VAL A 269 55.57 21.93 18.88
CA VAL A 269 55.37 20.49 18.66
C VAL A 269 54.12 20.00 19.42
N ALA A 270 53.90 20.49 20.64
CA ALA A 270 52.68 20.20 21.41
C ALA A 270 51.43 20.70 20.67
N LEU A 271 51.45 21.94 20.15
CA LEU A 271 50.38 22.49 19.33
C LEU A 271 50.10 21.64 18.08
N GLY A 272 51.14 21.19 17.37
CA GLY A 272 50.99 20.30 16.20
C GLY A 272 50.34 18.95 16.55
N THR A 273 50.63 18.42 17.73
CA THR A 273 50.03 17.18 18.25
C THR A 273 48.55 17.36 18.60
N ASP A 274 48.21 18.47 19.27
CA ASP A 274 46.84 18.80 19.63
C ASP A 274 45.97 19.02 18.38
N LEU A 275 46.48 19.76 17.39
CA LEU A 275 45.78 19.98 16.12
C LEU A 275 45.57 18.69 15.34
N SER A 276 46.54 17.79 15.35
CA SER A 276 46.42 16.46 14.73
C SER A 276 45.35 15.61 15.41
N SER A 277 45.21 15.73 16.73
CA SER A 277 44.16 15.05 17.51
C SER A 277 42.77 15.61 17.16
N ILE A 278 42.64 16.93 17.00
CA ILE A 278 41.39 17.57 16.54
C ILE A 278 41.06 17.13 15.11
N LYS A 279 42.06 17.06 14.21
CA LYS A 279 41.87 16.57 12.84
C LYS A 279 41.28 15.16 12.83
N ALA A 280 41.82 14.26 13.67
CA ALA A 280 41.30 12.89 13.78
C ALA A 280 39.83 12.85 14.23
N LEU A 281 39.40 13.75 15.13
CA LEU A 281 38.00 13.88 15.53
C LEU A 281 37.12 14.38 14.37
N VAL A 282 37.57 15.39 13.63
CA VAL A 282 36.86 15.92 12.44
C VAL A 282 36.73 14.85 11.36
N ASP A 283 37.80 14.10 11.10
CA ASP A 283 37.79 12.98 10.16
C ASP A 283 36.86 11.84 10.63
N GLY A 284 36.75 11.62 11.94
CA GLY A 284 35.79 10.70 12.54
C GLY A 284 34.32 11.10 12.31
N ILE A 285 34.00 12.40 12.33
CA ILE A 285 32.66 12.95 12.08
C ILE A 285 32.27 12.86 10.60
N LYS A 286 33.25 13.03 9.69
CA LYS A 286 33.02 12.84 8.26
C LYS A 286 32.51 11.42 7.97
N GLY A 287 32.97 10.45 8.75
CA GLY A 287 32.71 9.04 8.54
C GLY A 287 33.30 8.56 7.21
N THR A 288 33.42 7.25 7.06
CA THR A 288 33.52 6.63 5.74
C THR A 288 32.10 6.29 5.33
N LEU A 289 31.53 7.05 4.38
CA LEU A 289 30.39 6.56 3.60
C LEU A 289 30.83 5.39 2.71
#